data_AF-A0A655XYI0-F1
#
_entry.id   AF-A0A655XYI0-F1
#
_cell.length_a   1.000
_cell.length_b   1.000
_cell.length_c   1.000
_cell.angle_alpha   90.00
_cell.angle_beta   90.00
_cell.angle_gamma   90.00
#
_symmetry.space_group_name_H-M   'P 1'
#
loop_
_entity.id
_entity.type
_entity.pdbx_description
1 polymer ?
#
loop_
_entity_poly.entity_id
_entity_poly.type
_entity_poly.pdbx_seq_one_letter_code
_entity_poly.pdbx_strand_id
1 'polypeptide(L)'
;MLDRQLNNNFTKLGEFFGGNQGFAKRVEDAISSMTGVTGSIRTREKSLNEQTYRLDDDQRSLDRRMESLEKRTHAKFSAMQDATSKMQSQLAGMMNALGG
;
A
#
# COMPACT_ATOMS: atom_id res chain seq x y z
N MET A 1 -11.64 -47.12 -38.08
CA MET A 1 -11.57 -47.64 -36.68
C MET A 1 -11.84 -46.54 -35.65
N LEU A 2 -11.47 -45.29 -35.91
CA LEU A 2 -11.84 -44.12 -35.11
C LEU A 2 -13.38 -43.92 -35.00
N ASP A 3 -14.14 -44.08 -36.08
CA ASP A 3 -15.61 -43.94 -36.03
C ASP A 3 -16.32 -44.97 -35.14
N ARG A 4 -15.75 -46.19 -35.05
CA ARG A 4 -16.28 -47.26 -34.20
C ARG A 4 -15.94 -47.05 -32.74
N GLN A 5 -14.79 -46.43 -32.45
CA GLN A 5 -14.42 -46.05 -31.09
C GLN A 5 -15.17 -44.78 -30.63
N LEU A 6 -15.43 -43.83 -31.54
CA LEU A 6 -16.27 -42.66 -31.26
C LEU A 6 -17.72 -43.07 -30.97
N ASN A 7 -18.34 -43.95 -31.78
CA ASN A 7 -19.71 -44.41 -31.51
C ASN A 7 -19.85 -45.22 -30.22
N ASN A 8 -18.86 -46.05 -29.86
CA ASN A 8 -18.91 -46.82 -28.61
C ASN A 8 -18.52 -46.02 -27.36
N ASN A 9 -17.80 -44.91 -27.52
CA ASN A 9 -17.39 -44.05 -26.40
C ASN A 9 -18.10 -42.69 -26.39
N PHE A 10 -19.12 -42.47 -27.24
CA PHE A 10 -19.85 -41.20 -27.32
C PHE A 10 -20.49 -40.85 -25.96
N THR A 11 -21.04 -41.85 -25.28
CA THR A 11 -21.54 -41.73 -23.91
C THR A 11 -20.45 -41.34 -22.92
N LYS A 12 -19.25 -41.94 -23.03
CA LYS A 12 -18.09 -41.58 -22.18
C LYS A 12 -17.56 -40.17 -22.49
N LEU A 13 -17.66 -39.72 -23.73
CA LEU A 13 -17.33 -38.36 -24.13
C LEU A 13 -18.32 -37.37 -23.50
N GLY A 14 -19.62 -37.71 -23.54
CA GLY A 14 -20.67 -36.97 -22.84
C GLY A 14 -20.46 -36.91 -21.33
N GLU A 15 -20.14 -38.03 -20.68
CA GLU A 15 -19.80 -38.09 -19.25
C GLU A 15 -18.51 -37.33 -18.92
N PHE A 16 -17.50 -37.40 -19.79
CA PHE A 16 -16.25 -36.67 -19.62
C PHE A 16 -16.49 -35.17 -19.62
N PHE A 17 -17.33 -34.63 -20.51
CA PHE A 17 -17.56 -33.18 -20.55
C PHE A 17 -18.65 -32.70 -19.57
N GLY A 18 -19.77 -33.41 -19.48
CA GLY A 18 -20.97 -32.97 -18.76
C GLY A 18 -21.44 -33.88 -17.62
N GLY A 19 -20.76 -34.98 -17.33
CA GLY A 19 -21.08 -35.81 -16.17
C GLY A 19 -20.82 -35.07 -14.85
N ASN A 20 -21.45 -35.53 -13.76
CA ASN A 20 -21.35 -34.91 -12.43
C ASN A 20 -19.92 -34.80 -11.86
N GLN A 21 -18.93 -35.45 -12.47
CA GLN A 21 -17.49 -35.36 -12.13
C GLN A 21 -16.62 -35.10 -13.37
N GLY A 22 -17.26 -34.68 -14.47
CA GLY A 22 -16.62 -34.38 -15.73
C GLY A 22 -15.82 -33.08 -15.70
N PHE A 23 -15.20 -32.76 -16.83
CA PHE A 23 -14.37 -31.60 -17.07
C PHE A 23 -15.04 -30.29 -16.66
N ALA A 24 -16.31 -30.07 -17.04
CA ALA A 24 -17.03 -28.85 -16.68
C ALA A 24 -17.11 -28.68 -15.15
N LYS A 25 -17.39 -29.76 -14.40
CA LYS A 25 -17.46 -29.71 -12.94
C LYS A 25 -16.09 -29.42 -12.31
N ARG A 26 -15.03 -30.02 -12.83
CA ARG A 26 -13.65 -29.74 -12.36
C ARG A 26 -13.23 -28.29 -12.60
N VAL A 27 -13.62 -27.71 -13.74
CA VAL A 27 -13.38 -26.30 -14.03
C VAL A 27 -14.18 -25.40 -13.09
N GLU A 28 -15.46 -25.71 -12.86
CA GLU A 28 -16.29 -24.99 -11.90
C GLU A 28 -15.68 -25.03 -10.49
N ASP A 29 -15.25 -26.19 -10.02
CA ASP A 29 -14.66 -26.36 -8.69
C ASP A 29 -13.32 -25.60 -8.57
N ALA A 30 -12.50 -25.62 -9.63
CA ALA A 30 -11.26 -24.84 -9.68
C ALA A 30 -11.53 -23.33 -9.60
N ILE A 31 -12.47 -22.82 -10.39
CA ILE A 31 -12.89 -21.41 -10.34
C ILE A 31 -13.41 -21.07 -8.95
N SER A 32 -14.34 -21.86 -8.43
CA SER A 32 -14.96 -21.67 -7.11
C SER A 32 -13.94 -21.68 -5.98
N SER A 33 -12.91 -22.52 -6.04
CA SER A 33 -11.83 -22.54 -5.04
C SER A 33 -11.03 -21.22 -5.00
N MET A 34 -10.95 -20.50 -6.11
CA MET A 34 -10.23 -19.24 -6.22
C MET A 34 -11.13 -18.03 -5.95
N THR A 35 -12.38 -18.06 -6.42
CA THR A 35 -13.35 -16.96 -6.36
C THR A 35 -14.28 -17.03 -5.15
N GLY A 36 -14.31 -18.16 -4.45
CA GLY A 36 -15.14 -18.35 -3.26
C GLY A 36 -14.77 -17.41 -2.11
N VAL A 37 -15.61 -17.39 -1.07
CA VAL A 37 -15.45 -16.49 0.09
C VAL A 37 -14.10 -16.67 0.79
N THR A 38 -13.61 -17.92 0.86
CA THR A 38 -12.29 -18.29 1.39
C THR A 38 -11.23 -18.43 0.29
N GLY A 39 -11.56 -18.03 -0.94
CA GLY A 39 -10.69 -18.16 -2.09
C GLY A 39 -9.51 -17.19 -2.05
N SER A 40 -8.49 -17.50 -2.84
CA SER A 40 -7.25 -16.74 -2.89
C SER A 40 -7.46 -15.31 -3.41
N ILE A 41 -8.41 -15.09 -4.32
CA ILE A 41 -8.74 -13.75 -4.85
C ILE A 41 -9.34 -12.90 -3.75
N ARG A 42 -10.35 -13.41 -3.02
CA ARG A 42 -10.99 -12.68 -1.93
C ARG A 42 -10.02 -12.38 -0.80
N THR A 43 -9.13 -13.33 -0.48
CA THR A 43 -8.06 -13.13 0.51
C THR A 43 -7.12 -12.01 0.09
N ARG A 44 -6.67 -11.99 -1.17
CA ARG A 44 -5.81 -10.92 -1.70
C ARG A 44 -6.51 -9.57 -1.69
N GLU A 45 -7.77 -9.50 -2.08
CA GLU A 45 -8.56 -8.27 -2.04
C GLU A 45 -8.63 -7.69 -0.61
N LYS A 46 -8.92 -8.54 0.38
CA LYS A 46 -8.93 -8.15 1.79
C LYS A 46 -7.55 -7.62 2.23
N SER A 47 -6.48 -8.36 1.91
CA SER A 47 -5.12 -7.94 2.27
C SER A 47 -4.69 -6.63 1.59
N LEU A 48 -5.14 -6.36 0.35
CA LEU A 48 -4.87 -5.11 -0.34
C LEU A 48 -5.63 -3.95 0.31
N ASN A 49 -6.91 -4.13 0.64
CA ASN A 49 -7.69 -3.12 1.35
C ASN A 49 -7.08 -2.79 2.72
N GLU A 50 -6.64 -3.81 3.47
CA GLU A 50 -5.94 -3.61 4.74
C GLU A 50 -4.60 -2.88 4.56
N GLN A 51 -3.87 -3.14 3.47
CA GLN A 51 -2.65 -2.39 3.14
C GLN A 51 -2.96 -0.93 2.83
N THR A 52 -4.03 -0.65 2.07
CA THR A 52 -4.48 0.71 1.78
C THR A 52 -4.80 1.49 3.06
N TYR A 53 -5.52 0.89 4.01
CA TYR A 53 -5.81 1.55 5.29
C TYR A 53 -4.53 1.86 6.08
N ARG A 54 -3.58 0.92 6.15
CA ARG A 54 -2.29 1.18 6.82
C ARG A 54 -1.49 2.30 6.16
N LEU A 55 -1.48 2.34 4.83
CA LEU A 55 -0.79 3.39 4.08
C LEU A 55 -1.39 4.78 4.34
N ASP A 56 -2.72 4.88 4.44
CA ASP A 56 -3.40 6.13 4.80
C ASP A 56 -3.04 6.58 6.23
N ASP A 57 -3.02 5.66 7.20
CA ASP A 57 -2.61 5.96 8.57
C ASP A 57 -1.13 6.39 8.65
N ASP A 58 -0.25 5.71 7.92
CA ASP A 58 1.17 6.04 7.84
C ASP A 58 1.39 7.42 7.19
N GLN A 59 0.63 7.74 6.14
CA GLN A 59 0.67 9.05 5.49
C GLN A 59 0.26 10.15 6.48
N ARG A 60 -0.87 9.97 7.20
CA ARG A 60 -1.31 10.95 8.22
C ARG A 60 -0.30 11.12 9.33
N SER A 61 0.38 10.05 9.72
CA SER A 61 1.48 10.10 10.70
C SER A 61 2.67 10.89 10.17
N LEU A 62 3.04 10.68 8.92
CA LEU A 62 4.10 11.41 8.24
C LEU A 62 3.77 12.91 8.13
N ASP A 63 2.54 13.26 7.74
CA ASP A 63 2.09 14.65 7.62
C ASP A 63 2.24 15.41 8.94
N ARG A 64 1.80 14.82 10.06
CA ARG A 64 1.99 15.39 11.41
C ARG A 64 3.46 15.58 11.76
N ARG A 65 4.32 14.64 11.39
CA ARG A 65 5.77 14.72 11.64
C ARG A 65 6.40 15.84 10.80
N MET A 66 5.99 16.00 9.55
CA MET A 66 6.46 17.05 8.66
C MET A 66 6.03 18.44 9.15
N GLU A 67 4.77 18.59 9.58
CA GLU A 67 4.27 19.84 10.18
C GLU A 67 5.06 20.20 11.46
N SER A 68 5.31 19.23 12.33
CA SER A 68 6.11 19.43 13.54
C SER A 68 7.56 19.82 13.21
N LEU A 69 8.15 19.16 12.20
CA LEU A 69 9.50 19.47 11.73
C LEU A 69 9.58 20.89 11.17
N GLU A 70 8.60 21.30 10.35
CA GLU A 70 8.50 22.65 9.81
C GLU A 70 8.42 23.69 10.93
N LYS A 71 7.46 23.53 11.86
CA LYS A 71 7.29 24.45 13.00
C LYS A 71 8.57 24.59 13.82
N ARG A 72 9.22 23.47 14.14
CA ARG A 72 10.47 23.46 14.89
C ARG A 72 11.60 24.14 14.13
N THR A 73 11.66 23.92 12.82
CA THR A 73 12.70 24.51 11.96
C THR A 73 12.51 26.02 11.86
N HIS A 74 11.29 26.49 11.63
CA HIS A 74 10.97 27.92 11.64
C HIS A 74 11.32 28.57 12.99
N ALA A 75 10.90 27.95 14.11
CA ALA A 75 11.23 28.44 15.45
C ALA A 75 12.74 28.55 15.68
N LYS A 76 13.52 27.57 15.23
CA LYS A 76 14.99 27.61 15.30
C LYS A 76 15.57 28.75 14.46
N PHE A 77 15.09 28.96 13.24
CA PHE A 77 15.55 30.06 12.40
C PHE A 77 15.23 31.43 13.00
N SER A 78 14.02 31.63 13.52
CA SER A 78 13.67 32.87 14.21
C SER A 78 14.56 33.10 15.44
N ALA A 79 14.78 32.07 16.27
CA ALA A 79 15.67 32.17 17.42
C ALA A 79 17.13 32.47 17.03
N MET A 80 17.61 31.91 15.92
CA MET A 80 18.93 32.22 15.37
C MET A 80 19.02 33.68 14.92
N GLN A 81 17.99 34.20 14.23
CA GLN A 81 17.95 35.61 13.82
C GLN A 81 17.98 36.56 15.03
N ASP A 82 17.21 36.27 16.08
CA ASP A 82 17.22 37.04 17.31
C ASP A 82 18.58 37.00 18.00
N ALA A 83 19.20 35.81 18.06
CA ALA A 83 20.53 35.64 18.64
C ALA A 83 21.60 36.41 17.86
N THR A 84 21.56 36.34 16.53
CA THR A 84 22.47 37.09 15.65
C THR A 84 22.27 38.60 15.80
N SER A 85 21.03 39.10 15.86
CA SER A 85 20.75 40.52 16.08
C SER A 85 21.29 41.00 17.44
N LYS A 86 21.06 40.23 18.51
CA LYS A 86 21.62 40.54 19.83
C LYS A 86 23.15 40.56 19.82
N MET A 87 23.77 39.58 19.15
CA MET A 87 25.23 39.52 19.01
C MET A 87 25.77 40.74 18.25
N GLN A 88 25.14 41.14 17.15
CA GLN A 88 25.52 42.35 16.41
C GLN A 88 25.39 43.61 17.26
N SER A 89 24.31 43.75 18.02
CA SER A 89 24.12 44.88 18.93
C SER A 89 25.16 44.92 20.05
N GLN A 90 25.54 43.77 20.60
CA GLN A 90 26.58 43.66 21.62
C GLN A 90 27.96 44.03 21.05
N LEU A 91 28.28 43.54 19.85
CA LEU A 91 29.52 43.89 19.15
C LEU A 91 29.62 45.39 18.88
N ALA A 92 28.52 46.01 18.42
CA ALA A 92 28.46 47.46 18.23
C ALA A 92 28.66 48.24 19.54
N GLY A 93 28.02 47.80 20.62
CA GLY A 93 28.21 48.40 21.95
C GLY A 93 29.65 48.31 22.45
N MET A 94 30.31 47.16 22.27
CA MET A 94 31.72 46.99 22.62
C MET A 94 32.66 47.85 21.77
N MET A 95 32.43 47.93 20.46
CA MET A 95 33.25 48.77 19.58
C MET A 95 33.15 50.25 19.98
N ASN A 96 31.95 50.74 20.31
CA ASN A 96 31.77 52.09 20.82
C ASN A 96 32.47 52.31 22.17
N ALA A 97 32.48 51.31 23.05
CA ALA A 97 33.14 51.40 24.35
C ALA A 97 34.69 51.30 24.30
N LEU A 98 35.24 50.71 23.23
CA LEU A 98 36.68 50.57 23.02
C LEU A 98 37.28 51.66 22.10
N GLY A 99 36.45 52.32 21.29
CA GLY A 99 36.84 53.39 20.37
C GLY A 99 36.52 54.81 20.84
N GLY A 100 35.94 54.96 22.03
CA GLY A 100 35.70 56.23 22.73
C GLY A 100 36.65 56.45 23.89
#